data_AF-A0A520XXS3-F1
#
_entry.id   AF-A0A520XXS3-F1
#
_cell.length_a   1.000
_cell.length_b   1.000
_cell.length_c   1.000
_cell.angle_alpha   90.00
_cell.angle_beta   90.00
_cell.angle_gamma   90.00
#
_symmetry.space_group_name_H-M   'P 1'
#
loop_
_entity.id
_entity.type
_entity.pdbx_description
1 polymer ?
#
loop_
_entity_poly.entity_id
_entity_poly.type
_entity_poly.pdbx_seq_one_letter_code
_entity_poly.pdbx_strand_id
1 'polypeptide(L)' 'MTQPEADAEDFRPGESIVERRIRLAAERGEFSNLPGEGAPIEGLDDTYDPLWWVKRWAEREGVTAAEVARLINDWKKRD' A
#
# COMPACT_ATOMS: atom_id res chain seq x y z
N MET A 1 -6.73 -11.14 -29.45
CA MET A 1 -5.53 -11.92 -29.82
C MET A 1 -4.58 -11.82 -28.65
N THR A 2 -4.78 -12.65 -27.63
CA THR A 2 -3.92 -12.75 -26.46
C THR A 2 -2.58 -13.34 -26.94
N GLN A 3 -1.46 -12.69 -26.65
CA GLN A 3 -0.12 -13.26 -26.82
C GLN A 3 0.33 -13.81 -25.45
N PRO A 4 -0.13 -14.99 -25.01
CA PRO A 4 0.35 -15.60 -23.77
C PRO A 4 1.85 -15.94 -23.85
N GLU A 5 2.38 -16.11 -25.06
CA GLU A 5 3.76 -16.57 -25.26
C GLU A 5 4.79 -15.45 -25.04
N ALA A 6 4.44 -14.19 -25.33
CA ALA A 6 5.34 -13.05 -25.08
C ALA A 6 5.46 -12.72 -23.58
N ASP A 7 4.40 -12.97 -22.80
CA ASP A 7 4.38 -12.72 -21.36
C ASP A 7 5.09 -13.81 -20.55
N ALA A 8 5.15 -15.04 -21.07
CA ALA A 8 5.80 -16.19 -20.41
C ALA A 8 7.34 -16.09 -20.43
N GLU A 9 7.92 -15.49 -21.48
CA GLU A 9 9.37 -15.31 -21.63
C GLU A 9 9.96 -14.22 -20.71
N ASP A 10 9.13 -13.28 -20.27
CA ASP A 10 9.54 -12.18 -19.39
C ASP A 10 9.55 -12.59 -17.89
N PHE A 11 9.07 -13.80 -17.57
CA PHE A 11 9.04 -14.28 -16.19
C PHE A 11 10.45 -14.65 -15.72
N ARG A 12 10.94 -13.98 -14.68
CA ARG A 12 12.27 -14.27 -14.12
C ARG A 12 12.21 -15.54 -13.24
N PRO A 13 13.28 -16.37 -13.20
CA PRO A 13 13.29 -17.56 -12.35
C PRO A 13 12.98 -17.22 -10.88
N GLY A 14 11.92 -17.81 -10.34
CA GLY A 14 11.48 -17.60 -8.95
C GLY A 14 10.65 -16.34 -8.70
N GLU A 15 10.38 -15.53 -9.72
CA GLU A 15 9.49 -14.36 -9.61
C GLU A 15 8.04 -14.82 -9.35
N SER A 16 7.30 -14.10 -8.52
CA SER A 16 5.87 -14.29 -8.34
C SER A 16 5.07 -13.40 -9.30
N ILE A 17 3.79 -13.73 -9.51
CA ILE A 17 2.88 -12.87 -10.30
C ILE A 17 2.82 -11.45 -9.74
N VAL A 18 2.92 -11.30 -8.40
CA VAL A 18 2.91 -10.00 -7.74
C VAL A 18 4.17 -9.21 -8.06
N GLU A 19 5.35 -9.84 -7.92
CA GLU A 19 6.64 -9.20 -8.23
C GLU A 19 6.74 -8.79 -9.69
N ARG A 20 6.31 -9.65 -10.63
CA ARG A 20 6.28 -9.31 -12.05
C ARG A 20 5.43 -8.08 -12.33
N ARG A 21 4.25 -7.98 -11.73
CA ARG A 21 3.36 -6.82 -11.92
C ARG A 21 4.02 -5.53 -11.42
N ILE A 22 4.66 -5.57 -10.25
CA ILE A 22 5.38 -4.42 -9.69
C ILE A 22 6.52 -4.01 -10.63
N ARG A 23 7.31 -4.97 -11.12
CA ARG A 23 8.42 -4.68 -12.03
C ARG A 23 7.94 -4.03 -13.33
N LEU A 24 6.93 -4.61 -13.99
CA LEU A 24 6.41 -4.06 -15.25
C LEU A 24 5.81 -2.67 -15.05
N ALA A 25 5.12 -2.43 -13.93
CA ALA A 25 4.63 -1.10 -13.57
C ALA A 25 5.79 -0.10 -13.38
N ALA A 26 6.88 -0.52 -12.73
CA ALA A 26 8.08 0.31 -12.58
C ALA A 26 8.77 0.60 -13.92
N GLU A 27 8.94 -0.40 -14.79
CA GLU A 27 9.56 -0.24 -16.11
C GLU A 27 8.76 0.71 -17.02
N ARG A 28 7.44 0.78 -16.84
CA ARG A 28 6.55 1.71 -17.55
C ARG A 28 6.49 3.10 -16.92
N GLY A 29 7.09 3.30 -15.75
CA GLY A 29 6.97 4.54 -14.99
C GLY A 29 5.59 4.77 -14.39
N GLU A 30 4.80 3.71 -14.12
CA GLU A 30 3.48 3.85 -13.47
C GLU A 30 3.58 4.39 -12.03
N PHE A 31 4.79 4.36 -11.43
CA PHE A 31 5.08 4.97 -10.13
C PHE A 31 5.70 6.37 -10.23
N SER A 32 5.86 6.92 -11.44
CA SER A 32 6.26 8.31 -11.64
C SER A 32 5.05 9.23 -11.44
N ASN A 33 5.30 10.42 -10.90
CA ASN A 33 4.31 11.46 -10.61
C ASN A 33 3.21 11.02 -9.62
N LEU A 34 3.55 10.11 -8.70
CA LEU A 34 2.65 9.73 -7.62
C LEU A 34 2.42 10.92 -6.68
N PRO A 35 1.24 11.01 -6.02
CA PRO A 35 1.02 11.98 -4.95
C PRO A 35 2.12 11.89 -3.90
N GLY A 36 2.86 12.99 -3.71
CA GLY A 36 3.97 13.08 -2.77
C GLY A 36 5.35 12.74 -3.35
N GLU A 37 5.47 12.41 -4.65
CA GLU A 37 6.78 12.20 -5.27
C GLU A 37 7.66 13.46 -5.14
N GLY A 38 8.84 13.30 -4.55
CA GLY A 38 9.79 14.39 -4.31
C GLY A 38 9.35 15.41 -3.24
N ALA A 39 8.14 15.28 -2.68
CA ALA A 39 7.67 16.14 -1.61
C ALA A 39 8.25 15.72 -0.25
N PRO A 40 8.42 16.66 0.71
CA PRO A 40 8.76 16.32 2.09
C PRO A 40 7.74 15.35 2.72
N ILE A 41 8.20 14.48 3.60
CA ILE A 41 7.32 13.63 4.39
C ILE A 41 6.56 14.53 5.38
N GLU A 42 5.24 14.58 5.24
CA GLU A 42 4.38 15.33 6.15
C GLU A 42 4.45 14.79 7.59
N GLY A 43 4.59 15.69 8.56
CA GLY A 43 4.63 15.35 9.99
C GLY A 43 5.93 14.70 10.45
N LEU A 44 7.00 14.77 9.64
CA LEU A 44 8.32 14.23 10.02
C LEU A 44 8.93 14.94 11.24
N ASP A 45 8.69 16.25 11.38
CA ASP A 45 9.17 17.08 12.49
C ASP A 45 8.19 17.14 13.67
N ASP A 46 7.04 16.47 13.57
CA ASP A 46 6.06 16.45 14.66
C ASP A 46 6.56 15.60 15.84
N THR A 47 5.94 15.79 17.00
CA THR A 47 6.20 14.92 18.15
C THR A 47 5.77 13.48 17.80
N TYR A 48 6.68 12.52 18.01
CA TYR A 48 6.40 11.10 17.76
C TYR A 48 5.15 10.63 18.52
N ASP A 49 4.14 10.23 17.76
CA ASP A 49 2.89 9.67 18.26
C ASP A 49 2.77 8.21 17.81
N PRO A 50 2.83 7.21 18.70
CA PRO A 50 2.71 5.80 18.30
C PRO A 50 1.38 5.45 17.61
N LEU A 51 0.36 6.31 17.72
CA LEU A 51 -0.94 6.16 17.07
C LEU A 51 -1.08 6.95 15.75
N TRP A 52 0.00 7.55 15.23
CA TRP A 52 -0.01 8.39 14.02
C TRP A 52 -0.68 7.71 12.83
N TRP A 53 -0.40 6.42 12.62
CA TRP A 53 -0.93 5.66 11.48
C TRP A 53 -2.42 5.32 11.64
N VAL A 54 -2.88 5.10 12.89
CA VAL A 54 -4.30 4.84 13.19
C VAL A 54 -5.13 6.10 12.93
N LYS A 55 -4.62 7.26 13.36
CA LYS A 55 -5.26 8.56 13.12
C LYS A 55 -5.39 8.84 11.62
N ARG A 56 -4.30 8.70 10.86
CA ARG A 56 -4.33 8.88 9.40
C ARG A 56 -5.26 7.88 8.69
N TRP A 57 -5.33 6.63 9.15
CA TRP A 57 -6.26 5.64 8.63
C TRP A 57 -7.72 6.05 8.93
N ALA A 58 -8.01 6.42 10.18
CA ALA A 58 -9.34 6.83 10.60
C ALA A 58 -9.85 8.07 9.84
N GLU A 59 -8.98 9.05 9.61
CA GLU A 59 -9.28 10.25 8.81
C GLU A 59 -9.58 9.90 7.34
N ARG A 60 -8.78 9.02 6.73
CA ARG A 60 -8.99 8.61 5.32
C ARG A 60 -10.27 7.80 5.13
N GLU A 61 -10.56 6.90 6.06
CA GLU A 61 -11.72 6.01 5.97
C GLU A 61 -13.00 6.62 6.58
N GLY A 62 -12.92 7.80 7.20
CA GLY A 62 -14.05 8.46 7.87
C GLY A 62 -14.54 7.71 9.11
N VAL A 63 -13.65 6.99 9.80
CA VAL A 63 -13.97 6.10 10.91
C VAL A 63 -13.74 6.81 12.25
N THR A 64 -14.68 6.71 13.16
CA THR A 64 -14.57 7.29 14.51
C THR A 64 -13.70 6.43 15.42
N ALA A 65 -13.13 7.04 16.47
CA ALA A 65 -12.36 6.32 17.48
C ALA A 65 -13.13 5.16 18.13
N ALA A 66 -14.45 5.31 18.29
CA ALA A 66 -15.32 4.26 18.83
C ALA A 66 -15.41 3.05 17.88
N GLU A 67 -15.50 3.30 16.58
CA GLU A 67 -15.51 2.25 15.55
C GLU A 67 -14.16 1.55 15.45
N VAL A 68 -13.04 2.28 15.54
CA VAL A 68 -11.68 1.69 15.61
C VAL A 68 -11.57 0.75 16.82
N ALA A 69 -12.00 1.20 18.00
CA ALA A 69 -11.99 0.38 19.20
C ALA A 69 -12.86 -0.88 19.06
N ARG A 70 -14.00 -0.76 18.37
CA ARG A 70 -14.87 -1.91 18.05
C ARG A 70 -14.15 -2.92 17.16
N LEU A 71 -13.52 -2.48 16.08
CA LEU A 71 -12.81 -3.34 15.13
C LEU A 71 -11.64 -4.10 15.78
N ILE A 72 -10.87 -3.44 16.64
CA ILE A 72 -9.77 -4.07 17.39
C ILE A 72 -10.30 -5.19 18.30
N ASN A 73 -11.42 -4.95 18.99
CA ASN A 73 -12.03 -5.94 19.86
C ASN A 73 -12.63 -7.11 19.08
N ASP A 74 -13.21 -6.86 17.90
CA ASP A 74 -13.75 -7.89 17.04
C ASP A 74 -12.64 -8.77 16.44
N TRP A 75 -11.49 -8.19 16.08
CA TRP A 75 -10.33 -8.95 15.60
C TRP A 75 -9.79 -9.89 16.69
N LYS A 76 -9.62 -9.41 17.92
CA LYS A 76 -9.17 -10.22 19.07
C LYS A 76 -10.07 -11.40 19.43
N LYS A 77 -11.35 -11.37 19.02
CA LYS A 77 -12.33 -12.45 19.27
C LYS A 77 -12.44 -13.43 18.11
N ARG A 78 -11.81 -13.12 16.98
CA ARG A 78 -11.83 -13.95 15.76
C ARG A 78 -10.64 -14.92 15.69
N ASP A 79 -9.67 -14.78 16.58
CA ASP A 79 -8.63 -15.77 16.90
C ASP A 79 -9.06 -16.67 18.07
#